data_AF-A0A535L4P7-F1
#
_entry.id   AF-A0A535L4P7-F1
#
_cell.length_a   1.000
_cell.length_b   1.000
_cell.length_c   1.000
_cell.angle_alpha   90.00
_cell.angle_beta   90.00
_cell.angle_gamma   90.00
#
_symmetry.space_group_name_H-M   'P 1'
#
loop_
_entity.id
_entity.type
_entity.pdbx_description
1 polymer ?
#
loop_
_entity_poly.entity_id
_entity_poly.type
_entity_poly.pdbx_seq_one_letter_code
_entity_poly.pdbx_strand_id
1 'polypeptide(L)'
;EASALSARIMKRLGESGQEINETILAITDLTTRMNLVALNAAIEATRAGEQGHGFVVIAQEIRTLAVNSAEAAKKVASHIRAIQRETTAISHSVEQNTLEAVKQTELVTQTGVAFDAISVVTEQMAGLVQGICAATDNQEQGSQQVVGAVEQIARMTSEITLHMRHMQQSLSQLVELTNSLRSRMAVFRIAER
;
A
#
# COMPACT_ATOMS: atom_id res chain seq x y z
N GLU A 1 -13.76 13.45 -4.35
CA GLU A 1 -15.03 14.09 -4.79
C GLU A 1 -16.16 13.99 -3.78
N ALA A 2 -16.48 12.81 -3.24
CA ALA A 2 -17.56 12.64 -2.25
C ALA A 2 -17.40 13.53 -1.00
N SER A 3 -16.18 13.64 -0.43
CA SER A 3 -15.93 14.48 0.74
C SER A 3 -16.18 15.98 0.48
N ALA A 4 -15.75 16.48 -0.69
CA ALA A 4 -15.97 17.88 -1.09
C ALA A 4 -17.44 18.19 -1.35
N LEU A 5 -18.21 17.22 -1.89
CA LEU A 5 -19.65 17.34 -2.04
C LEU A 5 -20.34 17.42 -0.67
N SER A 6 -19.99 16.52 0.26
CA SER A 6 -20.50 16.54 1.64
C SER A 6 -20.21 17.86 2.34
N ALA A 7 -19.00 18.39 2.22
CA ALA A 7 -18.61 19.71 2.75
C ALA A 7 -19.52 20.84 2.23
N ARG A 8 -19.81 20.87 0.93
CA ARG A 8 -20.73 21.85 0.34
C ARG A 8 -22.16 21.70 0.85
N ILE A 9 -22.65 20.46 0.98
CA ILE A 9 -24.00 20.19 1.47
C ILE A 9 -24.15 20.65 2.93
N MET A 10 -23.19 20.34 3.79
CA MET A 10 -23.21 20.78 5.18
C MET A 10 -23.13 22.31 5.32
N LYS A 11 -22.31 22.97 4.49
CA LYS A 11 -22.25 24.44 4.48
C LYS A 11 -23.63 25.04 4.17
N ARG A 12 -24.30 24.54 3.11
CA ARG A 12 -25.66 24.96 2.77
C ARG A 12 -26.67 24.65 3.86
N LEU A 13 -26.53 23.52 4.55
CA LEU A 13 -27.41 23.15 5.67
C LEU A 13 -27.21 24.09 6.87
N GLY A 14 -25.98 24.52 7.13
CA GLY A 14 -25.66 25.54 8.13
C GLY A 14 -26.29 26.90 7.81
N GLU A 15 -26.14 27.36 6.56
CA GLU A 15 -26.74 28.60 6.05
C GLU A 15 -28.27 28.55 6.17
N SER A 16 -28.90 27.46 5.70
CA SER A 16 -30.35 27.27 5.80
C SER A 16 -30.84 27.20 7.26
N GLY A 17 -30.07 26.56 8.15
CA GLY A 17 -30.37 26.56 9.58
C GLY A 17 -30.36 27.96 10.21
N GLN A 18 -29.47 28.84 9.74
CA GLN A 18 -29.41 30.23 10.18
C GLN A 18 -30.63 31.03 9.70
N GLU A 19 -31.02 30.90 8.44
CA GLU A 19 -32.23 31.53 7.89
C GLU A 19 -33.50 31.10 8.63
N ILE A 20 -33.60 29.80 8.97
CA ILE A 20 -34.73 29.30 9.77
C ILE A 20 -34.70 29.93 11.18
N ASN A 21 -33.53 30.04 11.80
CA ASN A 21 -33.42 30.64 13.13
C ASN A 21 -33.84 32.13 13.13
N GLU A 22 -33.48 32.90 12.09
CA GLU A 22 -33.94 34.28 11.90
C GLU A 22 -35.48 34.36 11.76
N THR A 23 -36.06 33.44 11.01
CA THR A 23 -37.53 33.32 10.85
C THR A 23 -38.22 33.03 12.19
N ILE A 24 -37.64 32.13 12.99
CA ILE A 24 -38.18 31.78 14.31
C ILE A 24 -38.09 32.96 15.30
N LEU A 25 -37.04 33.78 15.22
CA LEU A 25 -36.94 35.02 16.01
C LEU A 25 -38.04 36.02 15.63
N ALA A 26 -38.33 36.19 14.33
CA ALA A 26 -39.42 37.04 13.86
C ALA A 26 -40.80 36.54 14.33
N ILE A 27 -41.04 35.22 14.30
CA ILE A 27 -42.27 34.60 14.83
C ILE A 27 -42.38 34.86 16.34
N THR A 28 -41.27 34.75 17.08
CA THR A 28 -41.25 35.01 18.52
C THR A 28 -41.60 36.48 18.83
N ASP A 29 -41.09 37.44 18.07
CA ASP A 29 -41.49 38.86 18.20
C ASP A 29 -42.97 39.06 17.87
N LEU A 30 -43.47 38.44 16.79
CA LEU A 30 -44.86 38.54 16.36
C LEU A 30 -45.83 37.98 17.42
N THR A 31 -45.54 36.80 17.97
CA THR A 31 -46.35 36.21 19.05
C THR A 31 -46.34 37.07 20.33
N THR A 32 -45.20 37.72 20.64
CA THR A 32 -45.11 38.66 21.76
C THR A 32 -45.99 39.89 21.53
N ARG A 33 -45.98 40.47 20.33
CA ARG A 33 -46.87 41.58 19.96
C ARG A 33 -48.34 41.17 19.98
N MET A 34 -48.67 40.00 19.45
CA MET A 34 -50.03 39.48 19.43
C MET A 34 -50.58 39.27 20.85
N ASN A 35 -49.75 38.76 21.76
CA ASN A 35 -50.08 38.63 23.19
C ASN A 35 -50.35 39.99 23.85
N LEU A 36 -49.56 41.03 23.53
CA LEU A 36 -49.77 42.40 24.03
C LEU A 36 -51.06 43.03 23.47
N VAL A 37 -51.31 42.87 22.17
CA VAL A 37 -52.54 43.37 21.52
C VAL A 37 -53.77 42.68 22.11
N ALA A 38 -53.71 41.36 22.31
CA ALA A 38 -54.78 40.59 22.93
C ALA A 38 -55.05 41.04 24.37
N LEU A 39 -54.01 41.31 25.16
CA LEU A 39 -54.17 41.85 26.51
C LEU A 39 -54.85 43.22 26.50
N ASN A 40 -54.42 44.13 25.63
CA ASN A 40 -55.04 45.45 25.49
C ASN A 40 -56.50 45.36 25.05
N ALA A 41 -56.81 44.45 24.12
CA ALA A 41 -58.17 44.19 23.68
C ALA A 41 -59.06 43.62 24.80
N ALA A 42 -58.52 42.72 25.63
CA ALA A 42 -59.24 42.17 26.79
C ALA A 42 -59.55 43.24 27.85
N ILE A 43 -58.60 44.15 28.12
CA ILE A 43 -58.80 45.30 29.02
C ILE A 43 -59.90 46.21 28.48
N GLU A 44 -59.83 46.57 27.20
CA GLU A 44 -60.79 47.48 26.58
C GLU A 44 -62.20 46.87 26.47
N ALA A 45 -62.29 45.57 26.18
CA ALA A 45 -63.54 44.83 26.17
C ALA A 45 -64.17 44.74 27.57
N THR A 46 -63.36 44.59 28.63
CA THR A 46 -63.84 44.66 30.02
C THR A 46 -64.35 46.06 30.37
N ARG A 47 -63.72 47.11 29.83
CA ARG A 47 -64.12 48.51 30.02
C ARG A 47 -65.46 48.85 29.37
N ALA A 48 -65.81 48.17 28.27
CA ALA A 48 -67.09 48.34 27.57
C ALA A 48 -68.30 47.68 28.28
N GLY A 49 -68.09 46.96 29.39
CA GLY A 49 -69.15 46.33 30.18
C GLY A 49 -69.91 45.23 29.42
N GLU A 50 -71.25 45.21 29.53
CA GLU A 50 -72.13 44.20 28.90
C GLU A 50 -71.92 44.07 27.38
N GLN A 51 -71.60 45.16 26.69
CA GLN A 51 -71.37 45.17 25.23
C GLN A 51 -70.04 44.53 24.81
N GLY A 52 -69.09 44.39 25.74
CA GLY A 52 -67.75 43.86 25.48
C GLY A 52 -67.56 42.38 25.82
N HIS A 53 -68.57 41.71 26.39
CA HIS A 53 -68.43 40.34 26.90
C HIS A 53 -67.97 39.33 25.83
N GLY A 54 -68.49 39.43 24.61
CA GLY A 54 -68.05 38.58 23.48
C GLY A 54 -66.62 38.87 23.02
N PHE A 55 -66.17 40.13 23.10
CA PHE A 55 -64.82 40.54 22.74
C PHE A 55 -63.77 40.09 23.77
N VAL A 56 -64.12 39.99 25.05
CA VAL A 56 -63.23 39.44 26.10
C VAL A 56 -62.86 37.99 25.78
N VAL A 57 -63.83 37.17 25.37
CA VAL A 57 -63.61 35.75 25.02
C VAL A 57 -62.66 35.63 23.83
N ILE A 58 -62.88 36.43 22.78
CA ILE A 58 -62.02 36.44 21.58
C ILE A 58 -60.59 36.89 21.95
N ALA A 59 -60.45 37.93 22.76
CA ALA A 59 -59.15 38.42 23.20
C ALA A 59 -58.38 37.36 24.02
N GLN A 60 -59.06 36.61 24.87
CA GLN A 60 -58.46 35.53 25.65
C GLN A 60 -58.03 34.33 24.76
N GLU A 61 -58.81 34.02 23.73
CA GLU A 61 -58.46 32.99 22.74
C GLU A 61 -57.20 33.38 21.95
N ILE A 62 -57.13 34.62 21.47
CA ILE A 62 -55.96 35.18 20.76
C ILE A 62 -54.72 35.12 21.66
N ARG A 63 -54.86 35.50 22.94
CA ARG A 63 -53.78 35.44 23.93
C ARG A 63 -53.27 34.00 24.10
N THR A 64 -54.19 33.03 24.21
CA THR A 64 -53.85 31.61 24.35
C THR A 64 -53.13 31.08 23.10
N LEU A 65 -53.61 31.43 21.90
CA LEU A 65 -52.93 31.10 20.64
C LEU A 65 -51.52 31.70 20.56
N ALA A 66 -51.35 32.95 21.01
CA ALA A 66 -50.05 33.62 21.00
C ALA A 66 -49.04 32.93 21.93
N VAL A 67 -49.45 32.56 23.15
CA VAL A 67 -48.62 31.82 24.10
C VAL A 67 -48.24 30.44 23.56
N ASN A 68 -49.20 29.68 23.03
CA ASN A 68 -48.95 28.37 22.45
C ASN A 68 -48.02 28.44 21.23
N SER A 69 -48.19 29.46 20.39
CA SER A 69 -47.33 29.71 19.22
C SER A 69 -45.90 30.07 19.64
N ALA A 70 -45.73 30.87 20.70
CA ALA A 70 -44.41 31.21 21.24
C ALA A 70 -43.70 29.96 21.80
N GLU A 71 -44.42 29.07 22.49
CA GLU A 71 -43.86 27.82 22.99
C GLU A 71 -43.45 26.88 21.84
N ALA A 72 -44.28 26.78 20.80
CA ALA A 72 -43.97 26.00 19.60
C ALA A 72 -42.72 26.56 18.88
N ALA A 73 -42.64 27.88 18.69
CA ALA A 73 -41.48 28.55 18.11
C ALA A 73 -40.20 28.26 18.92
N LYS A 74 -40.28 28.25 20.25
CA LYS A 74 -39.15 27.89 21.13
C LYS A 74 -38.69 26.44 20.97
N LYS A 75 -39.62 25.49 20.79
CA LYS A 75 -39.30 24.08 20.49
C LYS A 75 -38.65 23.93 19.12
N VAL A 76 -39.14 24.63 18.10
CA VAL A 76 -38.47 24.62 16.78
C VAL A 76 -37.07 25.24 16.87
N ALA A 77 -36.90 26.34 17.60
CA ALA A 77 -35.58 26.96 17.82
C ALA A 77 -34.57 26.01 18.47
N SER A 78 -35.01 25.14 19.41
CA SER A 78 -34.12 24.17 20.05
C SER A 78 -33.76 23.03 19.10
N HIS A 79 -34.70 22.56 18.27
CA HIS A 79 -34.42 21.57 17.23
C HIS A 79 -33.44 22.09 16.17
N ILE A 80 -33.62 23.32 15.68
CA ILE A 80 -32.70 23.94 14.71
C ILE A 80 -31.30 24.09 15.30
N ARG A 81 -31.19 24.50 16.57
CA ARG A 81 -29.89 24.56 17.27
C ARG A 81 -29.24 23.18 17.47
N ALA A 82 -30.01 22.11 17.58
CA ALA A 82 -29.46 20.75 17.61
C ALA A 82 -28.92 20.37 16.22
N ILE A 83 -29.69 20.59 15.16
CA ILE A 83 -29.29 20.32 13.77
C ILE A 83 -28.03 21.11 13.39
N GLN A 84 -27.92 22.39 13.77
CA GLN A 84 -26.73 23.20 13.51
C GLN A 84 -25.48 22.65 14.20
N ARG A 85 -25.61 22.19 15.46
CA ARG A 85 -24.51 21.56 16.20
C ARG A 85 -24.06 20.26 15.55
N GLU A 86 -25.01 19.39 15.19
CA GLU A 86 -24.71 18.15 14.49
C GLU A 86 -24.06 18.40 13.12
N THR A 87 -24.59 19.35 12.34
CA THR A 87 -24.02 19.75 11.05
C THR A 87 -22.57 20.22 11.18
N THR A 88 -22.28 21.02 12.21
CA THR A 88 -20.92 21.50 12.49
C THR A 88 -19.99 20.35 12.88
N ALA A 89 -20.45 19.43 13.72
CA ALA A 89 -19.68 18.26 14.12
C ALA A 89 -19.35 17.34 12.93
N ILE A 90 -20.33 17.09 12.06
CA ILE A 90 -20.12 16.32 10.83
C ILE A 90 -19.14 17.06 9.91
N SER A 91 -19.22 18.40 9.83
CA SER A 91 -18.28 19.19 9.03
C SER A 91 -16.84 19.01 9.45
N HIS A 92 -16.59 19.02 10.75
CA HIS A 92 -15.24 18.77 11.27
C HIS A 92 -14.77 17.33 11.00
N SER A 93 -15.65 16.34 11.18
CA SER A 93 -15.33 14.94 10.89
C SER A 93 -15.02 14.71 9.41
N VAL A 94 -15.77 15.33 8.50
CA VAL A 94 -15.50 15.27 7.05
C VAL A 94 -14.14 15.89 6.74
N GLU A 95 -13.81 17.05 7.30
CA GLU A 95 -12.50 17.69 7.10
C GLU A 95 -11.35 16.79 7.57
N GLN A 96 -11.45 16.23 8.77
CA GLN A 96 -10.47 15.28 9.31
C GLN A 96 -10.31 14.03 8.42
N ASN A 97 -11.42 13.42 8.00
CA ASN A 97 -11.40 12.26 7.11
C ASN A 97 -10.74 12.60 5.76
N THR A 98 -10.90 13.84 5.28
CA THR A 98 -10.28 14.28 4.02
C THR A 98 -8.77 14.38 4.17
N LEU A 99 -8.28 14.93 5.29
CA LEU A 99 -6.85 14.99 5.59
C LEU A 99 -6.25 13.59 5.73
N GLU A 100 -6.95 12.68 6.40
CA GLU A 100 -6.50 11.30 6.57
C GLU A 100 -6.46 10.55 5.23
N ALA A 101 -7.45 10.74 4.36
CA ALA A 101 -7.45 10.17 3.01
C ALA A 101 -6.27 10.66 2.14
N VAL A 102 -5.88 11.94 2.27
CA VAL A 102 -4.69 12.48 1.60
C VAL A 102 -3.43 11.77 2.10
N LYS A 103 -3.27 11.64 3.42
CA LYS A 103 -2.13 10.92 4.01
C LYS A 103 -2.08 9.45 3.60
N GLN A 104 -3.24 8.78 3.52
CA GLN A 104 -3.33 7.41 3.03
C GLN A 104 -2.91 7.31 1.55
N THR A 105 -3.32 8.26 0.72
CA THR A 105 -2.95 8.30 -0.71
C THR A 105 -1.43 8.46 -0.87
N GLU A 106 -0.81 9.30 -0.04
CA GLU A 106 0.65 9.45 -0.01
C GLU A 106 1.36 8.15 0.40
N LEU A 107 0.86 7.46 1.44
CA LEU A 107 1.41 6.18 1.89
C LEU A 107 1.29 5.08 0.82
N VAL A 108 0.16 5.02 0.11
CA VAL A 108 -0.05 4.11 -1.02
C VAL A 108 0.95 4.41 -2.14
N THR A 109 1.19 5.70 -2.43
CA THR A 109 2.17 6.12 -3.44
C THR A 109 3.58 5.68 -3.06
N GLN A 110 4.00 5.87 -1.80
CA GLN A 110 5.29 5.40 -1.30
C GLN A 110 5.42 3.88 -1.37
N THR A 111 4.33 3.16 -1.07
CA THR A 111 4.26 1.70 -1.19
C THR A 111 4.45 1.26 -2.65
N GLY A 112 3.84 1.98 -3.60
CA GLY A 112 4.05 1.74 -5.03
C GLY A 112 5.52 1.85 -5.45
N VAL A 113 6.20 2.92 -5.02
CA VAL A 113 7.64 3.11 -5.27
C VAL A 113 8.48 1.97 -4.68
N ALA A 114 8.14 1.49 -3.49
CA ALA A 114 8.83 0.36 -2.88
C ALA A 114 8.63 -0.95 -3.68
N PHE A 115 7.42 -1.19 -4.21
CA PHE A 115 7.16 -2.33 -5.07
C PHE A 115 7.90 -2.25 -6.41
N ASP A 116 8.02 -1.07 -7.02
CA ASP A 116 8.82 -0.88 -8.22
C ASP A 116 10.29 -1.22 -7.97
N ALA A 117 10.84 -0.78 -6.83
CA ALA A 117 12.20 -1.14 -6.43
C ALA A 117 12.38 -2.65 -6.24
N ILE A 118 11.40 -3.33 -5.62
CA ILE A 118 11.40 -4.79 -5.47
C ILE A 118 11.37 -5.48 -6.84
N SER A 119 10.58 -4.97 -7.80
CA SER A 119 10.52 -5.51 -9.16
C SER A 119 11.88 -5.44 -9.85
N VAL A 120 12.55 -4.29 -9.78
CA VAL A 120 13.89 -4.11 -10.36
C VAL A 120 14.91 -5.07 -9.75
N VAL A 121 14.92 -5.23 -8.42
CA VAL A 121 15.84 -6.17 -7.75
C VAL A 121 15.53 -7.61 -8.15
N THR A 122 14.26 -7.96 -8.31
CA THR A 122 13.84 -9.31 -8.73
C THR A 122 14.29 -9.63 -10.15
N GLU A 123 14.20 -8.66 -11.08
CA GLU A 123 14.72 -8.79 -12.45
C GLU A 123 16.24 -8.96 -12.47
N GLN A 124 16.96 -8.18 -11.65
CA GLN A 124 18.42 -8.33 -11.52
C GLN A 124 18.80 -9.71 -10.97
N MET A 125 18.06 -10.21 -9.96
CA MET A 125 18.28 -11.56 -9.44
C MET A 125 18.05 -12.63 -10.51
N ALA A 126 17.01 -12.50 -11.33
CA ALA A 126 16.77 -13.43 -12.43
C ALA A 126 17.93 -13.44 -13.43
N GLY A 127 18.48 -12.27 -13.77
CA GLY A 127 19.67 -12.15 -14.63
C GLY A 127 20.92 -12.79 -14.01
N LEU A 128 21.14 -12.61 -12.70
CA LEU A 128 22.25 -13.25 -11.99
C LEU A 128 22.12 -14.78 -12.00
N VAL A 129 20.91 -15.31 -11.77
CA VAL A 129 20.65 -16.76 -11.81
C VAL A 129 20.94 -17.31 -13.20
N GLN A 130 20.52 -16.63 -14.27
CA GLN A 130 20.85 -17.03 -15.64
C GLN A 130 22.36 -17.05 -15.89
N GLY A 131 23.09 -16.04 -15.39
CA GLY A 131 24.56 -15.99 -15.46
C GLY A 131 25.23 -17.16 -14.73
N ILE A 132 24.71 -17.54 -13.54
CA ILE A 132 25.22 -18.69 -12.78
C ILE A 132 24.98 -20.00 -13.53
N CYS A 133 23.79 -20.19 -14.12
CA CYS A 133 23.50 -21.37 -14.93
C CYS A 133 24.48 -21.48 -16.10
N ALA A 134 24.68 -20.41 -16.86
CA ALA A 134 25.63 -20.40 -17.98
C ALA A 134 27.08 -20.68 -17.53
N ALA A 135 27.50 -20.14 -16.39
CA ALA A 135 28.82 -20.43 -15.83
C ALA A 135 28.97 -21.90 -15.41
N THR A 136 27.89 -22.50 -14.89
CA THR A 136 27.86 -23.90 -14.47
C THR A 136 27.93 -24.83 -15.69
N ASP A 137 27.21 -24.53 -16.77
CA ASP A 137 27.29 -25.28 -18.03
C ASP A 137 28.72 -25.25 -18.62
N ASN A 138 29.36 -24.07 -18.62
CA ASN A 138 30.76 -23.94 -19.05
C ASN A 138 31.71 -24.74 -18.15
N GLN A 139 31.48 -24.74 -16.84
CA GLN A 139 32.28 -25.50 -15.89
C GLN A 139 32.11 -27.01 -16.09
N GLU A 140 30.90 -27.48 -16.41
CA GLU A 140 30.65 -28.88 -16.76
C GLU A 140 31.44 -29.29 -18.00
N GLN A 141 31.38 -28.48 -19.07
CA GLN A 141 32.15 -28.73 -20.29
C GLN A 141 33.65 -28.76 -20.02
N GLY A 142 34.17 -27.82 -19.24
CA GLY A 142 35.58 -27.80 -18.83
C GLY A 142 35.98 -29.05 -18.03
N SER A 143 35.11 -29.50 -17.12
CA SER A 143 35.31 -30.74 -16.35
C SER A 143 35.40 -31.97 -17.27
N GLN A 144 34.52 -32.07 -18.27
CA GLN A 144 34.56 -33.16 -19.26
C GLN A 144 35.86 -33.14 -20.07
N GLN A 145 36.37 -31.97 -20.45
CA GLN A 145 37.66 -31.84 -21.12
C GLN A 145 38.83 -32.31 -20.24
N VAL A 146 38.80 -31.96 -18.94
CA VAL A 146 39.81 -32.42 -17.97
C VAL A 146 39.78 -33.94 -17.84
N VAL A 147 38.59 -34.54 -17.73
CA VAL A 147 38.44 -36.00 -17.70
C VAL A 147 39.06 -36.64 -18.95
N GLY A 148 38.75 -36.12 -20.14
CA GLY A 148 39.33 -36.61 -21.39
C GLY A 148 40.86 -36.49 -21.45
N ALA A 149 41.41 -35.38 -20.94
CA ALA A 149 42.86 -35.19 -20.86
C ALA A 149 43.53 -36.19 -19.90
N VAL A 150 42.90 -36.46 -18.75
CA VAL A 150 43.38 -37.46 -17.78
C VAL A 150 43.37 -38.86 -18.40
N GLU A 151 42.32 -39.23 -19.13
CA GLU A 151 42.28 -40.51 -19.84
C GLU A 151 43.37 -40.64 -20.91
N GLN A 152 43.66 -39.55 -21.64
CA GLN A 152 44.75 -39.53 -22.61
C GLN A 152 46.12 -39.70 -21.95
N ILE A 153 46.35 -39.04 -20.81
CA ILE A 153 47.58 -39.19 -20.02
C ILE A 153 47.73 -40.64 -19.54
N ALA A 154 46.65 -41.26 -19.07
CA ALA A 154 46.66 -42.66 -18.64
C ALA A 154 47.03 -43.60 -19.80
N ARG A 155 46.46 -43.38 -21.00
CA ARG A 155 46.81 -44.14 -22.21
C ARG A 155 48.30 -43.97 -22.58
N MET A 156 48.80 -42.73 -22.64
CA MET A 156 50.21 -42.45 -22.94
C MET A 156 51.15 -43.09 -21.91
N THR A 157 50.80 -43.05 -20.62
CA THR A 157 51.61 -43.67 -19.56
C THR A 157 51.69 -45.20 -19.72
N SER A 158 50.60 -45.83 -20.15
CA SER A 158 50.57 -47.26 -20.48
C SER A 158 51.48 -47.59 -21.68
N GLU A 159 51.41 -46.79 -22.76
CA GLU A 159 52.28 -46.95 -23.93
C GLU A 159 53.76 -46.76 -23.59
N ILE A 160 54.10 -45.73 -22.80
CA ILE A 160 55.47 -45.50 -22.31
C ILE A 160 55.96 -46.73 -21.53
N THR A 161 55.13 -47.31 -20.67
CA THR A 161 55.48 -48.51 -19.91
C THR A 161 55.74 -49.70 -20.83
N LEU A 162 54.96 -49.88 -21.90
CA LEU A 162 55.19 -50.91 -22.90
C LEU A 162 56.51 -50.68 -23.65
N HIS A 163 56.77 -49.45 -24.10
CA HIS A 163 58.02 -49.09 -24.76
C HIS A 163 59.25 -49.32 -23.86
N MET A 164 59.15 -49.02 -22.56
CA MET A 164 60.20 -49.32 -21.59
C MET A 164 60.48 -50.83 -21.49
N ARG A 165 59.45 -51.68 -21.51
CA ARG A 165 59.63 -53.13 -21.51
C ARG A 165 60.33 -53.61 -22.79
N HIS A 166 59.94 -53.10 -23.95
CA HIS A 166 60.63 -53.43 -25.21
C HIS A 166 62.09 -52.97 -25.19
N MET A 167 62.36 -51.76 -24.68
CA MET A 167 63.73 -51.25 -24.54
C MET A 167 64.58 -52.11 -23.60
N GLN A 168 64.02 -52.56 -22.47
CA GLN A 168 64.68 -53.51 -21.56
C GLN A 168 65.02 -54.83 -22.26
N GLN A 169 64.10 -55.38 -23.05
CA GLN A 169 64.34 -56.61 -23.82
C GLN A 169 65.47 -56.42 -24.86
N SER A 170 65.45 -55.32 -25.61
CA SER A 170 66.51 -55.01 -26.59
C SER A 170 67.87 -54.79 -25.92
N LEU A 171 67.91 -54.14 -24.75
CA LEU A 171 69.13 -53.99 -23.97
C LEU A 171 69.70 -55.35 -23.51
N SER A 172 68.85 -56.25 -23.02
CA SER A 172 69.26 -57.61 -22.66
C SER A 172 69.87 -58.36 -23.85
N GLN A 173 69.22 -58.29 -25.04
CA GLN A 173 69.74 -58.87 -26.27
C GLN A 173 71.10 -58.28 -26.67
N LEU A 174 71.28 -56.96 -26.52
CA LEU A 174 72.54 -56.29 -26.83
C LEU A 174 73.66 -56.72 -25.87
N VAL A 175 73.35 -56.90 -24.59
CA VAL A 175 74.29 -57.44 -23.58
C VAL A 175 74.68 -58.88 -23.93
N GLU A 176 73.73 -59.74 -24.31
CA GLU A 176 74.01 -61.11 -24.77
C GLU A 176 74.90 -61.13 -26.01
N LEU A 177 74.60 -60.31 -27.02
CA LEU A 177 75.41 -60.19 -28.23
C LEU A 177 76.84 -59.72 -27.92
N THR A 178 76.97 -58.72 -27.05
CA THR A 178 78.27 -58.20 -26.61
C THR A 178 79.09 -59.27 -25.89
N ASN A 179 78.46 -60.06 -25.02
CA ASN A 179 79.10 -61.19 -24.34
C ASN A 179 79.52 -62.29 -25.32
N SER A 180 78.69 -62.60 -26.32
CA SER A 180 79.00 -63.55 -27.38
C SER A 180 80.19 -63.10 -28.23
N LEU A 181 80.21 -61.83 -28.66
CA LEU A 181 81.34 -61.24 -29.39
C LEU A 181 82.63 -61.28 -28.57
N ARG A 182 82.56 -60.90 -27.27
CA ARG A 182 83.69 -60.97 -26.35
C ARG A 182 84.24 -62.40 -26.23
N SER A 183 83.36 -63.40 -26.09
CA SER A 183 83.75 -64.82 -26.03
C SER A 183 84.44 -65.27 -27.32
N ARG A 184 83.87 -64.93 -28.50
CA ARG A 184 84.48 -65.23 -29.80
C ARG A 184 85.85 -64.60 -29.96
N MET A 185 86.03 -63.33 -29.58
CA MET A 185 87.34 -62.66 -29.63
C MET A 185 88.36 -63.29 -28.68
N ALA A 186 87.95 -63.76 -27.50
CA ALA A 186 88.86 -64.45 -26.57
C ALA A 186 89.45 -65.73 -27.18
N VAL A 187 88.68 -66.47 -27.99
CA VAL A 187 89.16 -67.64 -28.74
C VAL A 187 90.23 -67.25 -29.76
N PHE A 188 90.01 -66.18 -30.53
CA PHE A 188 91.02 -65.70 -31.49
C PHE A 188 92.31 -65.23 -30.82
N ARG A 189 92.22 -64.59 -29.66
CA ARG A 189 93.39 -64.13 -28.89
C ARG A 189 94.24 -65.28 -28.32
N ILE A 190 93.67 -66.48 -28.16
CA ILE A 190 94.42 -67.68 -27.73
C ILE A 190 95.15 -68.32 -28.92
N ALA A 191 94.67 -68.13 -30.16
CA ALA A 191 95.32 -68.65 -31.36
C ALA A 191 96.54 -67.81 -31.81
N GLU A 192 96.79 -66.65 -31.20
CA GLU A 192 97.86 -65.72 -31.54
C GLU A 192 99.07 -65.77 -30.58
N ARG A 193 99.12 -66.75 -29.67
CA ARG A 193 100.26 -67.07 -28.79
C ARG A 193 100.83 -68.44 -29.10
#